data_AF-A0A090EB16-F1
#
_entry.id   AF-A0A090EB16-F1
#
_cell.length_a   1.000
_cell.length_b   1.000
_cell.length_c   1.000
_cell.angle_alpha   90.00
_cell.angle_beta   90.00
_cell.angle_gamma   90.00
#
_symmetry.space_group_name_H-M   'P 1'
#
loop_
_entity.id
_entity.type
_entity.pdbx_description
1 polymer ?
#
loop_
_entity_poly.entity_id
_entity_poly.type
_entity_poly.pdbx_seq_one_letter_code
_entity_poly.pdbx_strand_id
1 'polypeptide(L)'
;MTSSHSDTQRTRTIRIAAAVIRDDGGRLLLVRKRGTSAFMQAGGKIEPGELPAVALARELREELGVAVDPAAAFHLGSFSAPAANEPDARVEAELFELSITGEPLGGRDRGDDVAQPGTGKRHGTGAAHRRCGAAALRPPAMSSRNEENRAAGGAPLTFAVLVFPGFPMMAFSSVIEPLRAVNILAKRDRYRWVIVGADPGTVEASNGVVIQPGFSAADAPKADRIVVCSGGDADHVVADEAMSWIRKSLRGGAHIGAVADAAFFLARAGLLDGHACTLHWTSQAAFTEAFPDIELRRDLFVIDRKRFTSAGGVGSLDMMLEIITRDCGAEIAAGVAEWFVHSPLRSSVDRKLMPLRLRTGIQNELVLSAIAIMEDAVEERLGMAELAERLGVSVDKLERSFRAELDISPNGYYRRLRLKRAADLLAHSKLMVRDVALACGFASMSSFARAFREEHGHAPKAMRRQ
;
A
#
# COMPACT_ATOMS: atom_id res chain seq x y z
N MET A 1 -56.93 44.20 6.46
CA MET A 1 -57.17 42.76 6.72
C MET A 1 -56.75 41.99 5.48
N THR A 2 -55.50 41.52 5.44
CA THR A 2 -54.98 40.71 4.34
C THR A 2 -54.38 39.45 4.95
N SER A 3 -54.99 38.34 4.55
CA SER A 3 -54.86 36.98 5.07
C SER A 3 -53.45 36.42 4.87
N SER A 4 -52.83 35.99 5.98
CA SER A 4 -51.65 35.14 6.01
C SER A 4 -52.06 33.69 5.76
N HIS A 5 -51.88 33.20 4.52
CA HIS A 5 -51.93 31.77 4.25
C HIS A 5 -50.58 31.17 4.66
N SER A 6 -50.56 30.51 5.82
CA SER A 6 -49.44 29.64 6.23
C SER A 6 -49.52 28.35 5.41
N ASP A 7 -48.84 28.34 4.26
CA ASP A 7 -48.66 27.13 3.47
C ASP A 7 -47.72 26.18 4.25
N THR A 8 -48.30 25.16 4.88
CA THR A 8 -47.55 24.11 5.56
C THR A 8 -47.06 23.14 4.49
N GLN A 9 -45.94 23.47 3.85
CA GLN A 9 -45.26 22.56 2.93
C GLN A 9 -44.97 21.24 3.65
N ARG A 10 -45.71 20.17 3.31
CA ARG A 10 -45.45 18.82 3.81
C ARG A 10 -44.08 18.37 3.31
N THR A 11 -43.12 18.27 4.22
CA THR A 11 -41.80 17.72 3.93
C THR A 11 -41.96 16.28 3.43
N ARG A 12 -41.39 15.98 2.27
CA ARG A 12 -41.50 14.67 1.63
C ARG A 12 -40.66 13.64 2.39
N THR A 13 -41.25 12.52 2.80
CA THR A 13 -40.52 11.43 3.47
C THR A 13 -39.99 10.41 2.46
N ILE A 14 -38.70 10.10 2.55
CA ILE A 14 -38.03 9.02 1.82
C ILE A 14 -37.72 7.91 2.81
N ARG A 15 -38.31 6.73 2.63
CA ARG A 15 -38.06 5.56 3.47
C ARG A 15 -36.96 4.70 2.87
N ILE A 16 -35.95 4.39 3.66
CA ILE A 16 -34.81 3.54 3.26
C ILE A 16 -34.59 2.42 4.26
N ALA A 17 -33.96 1.35 3.81
CA ALA A 17 -33.37 0.33 4.68
C ALA A 17 -31.85 0.36 4.48
N ALA A 18 -31.10 0.25 5.58
CA ALA A 18 -29.64 0.29 5.56
C ALA A 18 -29.04 -0.80 6.46
N ALA A 19 -27.85 -1.28 6.11
CA ALA A 19 -27.13 -2.31 6.83
C ALA A 19 -25.82 -1.80 7.43
N VAL A 20 -25.56 -2.16 8.68
CA VAL A 20 -24.23 -2.19 9.29
C VAL A 20 -23.67 -3.59 9.04
N ILE A 21 -22.66 -3.68 8.17
CA ILE A 21 -22.02 -4.95 7.80
C ILE A 21 -20.59 -4.93 8.31
N ARG A 22 -20.26 -5.92 9.14
CA ARG A 22 -18.92 -6.12 9.72
C ARG A 22 -18.32 -7.42 9.21
N ASP A 23 -17.01 -7.42 8.98
CA ASP A 23 -16.25 -8.66 8.79
C ASP A 23 -15.69 -9.18 10.13
N ASP A 24 -15.10 -10.37 10.10
CA ASP A 24 -14.48 -11.02 11.27
C ASP A 24 -13.31 -10.21 11.86
N GLY A 25 -12.77 -9.25 11.12
CA GLY A 25 -11.73 -8.32 11.55
C GLY A 25 -12.27 -7.00 12.14
N GLY A 26 -13.60 -6.86 12.28
CA GLY A 26 -14.26 -5.66 12.82
C GLY A 26 -14.33 -4.47 11.86
N ARG A 27 -13.98 -4.65 10.58
CA ARG A 27 -14.06 -3.59 9.55
C ARG A 27 -15.50 -3.44 9.06
N LEU A 28 -15.90 -2.20 8.78
CA LEU A 28 -17.24 -1.87 8.28
C LEU A 28 -17.25 -1.73 6.76
N LEU A 29 -18.24 -2.35 6.10
CA LEU A 29 -18.51 -2.10 4.69
C LEU A 29 -19.32 -0.81 4.55
N LEU A 30 -18.79 0.14 3.78
CA LEU A 30 -19.45 1.39 3.43
C LEU A 30 -19.52 1.53 1.91
N VAL A 31 -20.57 2.18 1.42
CA VAL A 31 -20.76 2.50 0.00
C VAL A 31 -20.61 4.01 -0.22
N ARG A 32 -20.33 4.39 -1.46
CA ARG A 32 -20.26 5.79 -1.87
C ARG A 32 -20.83 5.94 -3.27
N LYS A 33 -21.88 6.76 -3.40
CA LYS A 33 -22.47 7.07 -4.70
C LYS A 33 -21.44 7.79 -5.58
N ARG A 34 -21.42 7.47 -6.88
CA ARG A 34 -20.53 8.13 -7.84
C ARG A 34 -20.78 9.64 -7.84
N GLY A 35 -19.74 10.42 -7.60
CA GLY A 35 -19.81 11.89 -7.55
C GLY A 35 -20.08 12.49 -6.17
N THR A 36 -20.18 11.68 -5.10
CA THR A 36 -20.24 12.18 -3.72
C THR A 36 -18.92 11.96 -2.96
N SER A 37 -18.64 12.79 -1.97
CA SER A 37 -17.48 12.67 -1.07
C SER A 37 -17.78 11.86 0.20
N ALA A 38 -19.05 11.76 0.59
CA ALA A 38 -19.49 11.08 1.81
C ALA A 38 -19.68 9.57 1.59
N PHE A 39 -19.18 8.79 2.55
CA PHE A 39 -19.50 7.37 2.67
C PHE A 39 -20.82 7.18 3.42
N MET A 40 -21.56 6.14 3.08
CA MET A 40 -22.85 5.81 3.68
C MET A 40 -22.98 4.31 3.88
N GLN A 41 -23.93 3.90 4.73
CA GLN A 41 -24.26 2.49 4.90
C GLN A 41 -24.85 1.93 3.60
N ALA A 42 -24.58 0.65 3.34
CA ALA A 42 -25.15 -0.05 2.20
C ALA A 42 -26.66 -0.24 2.37
N GLY A 43 -27.41 -0.10 1.30
CA GLY A 43 -28.88 -0.21 1.30
C GLY A 43 -29.51 0.81 0.37
N GLY A 44 -30.84 0.90 0.42
CA GLY A 44 -31.57 1.69 -0.57
C GLY A 44 -33.02 1.92 -0.19
N LYS A 45 -33.79 2.38 -1.17
CA LYS A 45 -35.16 2.85 -0.95
C LYS A 45 -36.11 1.67 -0.79
N ILE A 46 -37.01 1.78 0.18
CA ILE A 46 -38.08 0.80 0.40
C ILE A 46 -39.21 1.07 -0.59
N GLU A 47 -39.58 0.06 -1.37
CA GLU A 47 -40.71 0.16 -2.30
C GLU A 47 -42.07 0.08 -1.59
N PRO A 48 -43.17 0.63 -2.16
CA PRO A 48 -44.49 0.55 -1.56
C PRO A 48 -44.93 -0.90 -1.30
N GLY A 49 -45.22 -1.24 -0.04
CA GLY A 49 -45.63 -2.59 0.37
C GLY A 49 -44.47 -3.56 0.64
N GLU A 50 -43.22 -3.13 0.45
CA GLU A 50 -42.03 -3.93 0.70
C GLU A 50 -41.65 -3.90 2.19
N LEU A 51 -41.33 -5.06 2.77
CA LEU A 51 -40.79 -5.14 4.12
C LEU A 51 -39.34 -4.60 4.14
N PRO A 52 -38.91 -3.82 5.16
CA PRO A 52 -37.59 -3.20 5.16
C PRO A 52 -36.41 -4.18 4.99
N ALA A 53 -36.46 -5.35 5.63
CA ALA A 53 -35.41 -6.37 5.48
C ALA A 53 -35.38 -6.99 4.07
N VAL A 54 -36.52 -7.07 3.40
CA VAL A 54 -36.61 -7.55 2.00
C VAL A 54 -36.05 -6.50 1.05
N ALA A 55 -36.38 -5.23 1.27
CA ALA A 55 -35.79 -4.11 0.53
C ALA A 55 -34.27 -4.10 0.65
N LEU A 56 -33.76 -4.28 1.89
CA LEU A 56 -32.33 -4.32 2.15
C LEU A 56 -31.63 -5.46 1.39
N ALA A 57 -32.17 -6.67 1.44
CA ALA A 57 -31.60 -7.81 0.72
C ALA A 57 -31.61 -7.62 -0.80
N ARG A 58 -32.67 -7.03 -1.35
CA ARG A 58 -32.78 -6.68 -2.77
C ARG A 58 -31.69 -5.68 -3.16
N GLU A 59 -31.58 -4.57 -2.45
CA GLU A 59 -30.60 -3.51 -2.71
C GLU A 59 -29.15 -4.00 -2.60
N LEU A 60 -28.81 -4.79 -1.57
CA LEU A 60 -27.45 -5.34 -1.42
C LEU A 60 -27.07 -6.27 -2.58
N ARG A 61 -28.03 -7.05 -3.08
CA ARG A 61 -27.83 -7.88 -4.26
C ARG A 61 -27.72 -7.02 -5.53
N GLU A 62 -28.62 -6.06 -5.69
CA GLU A 62 -28.72 -5.18 -6.85
C GLU A 62 -27.67 -4.08 -6.92
N GLU A 63 -26.94 -3.77 -5.85
CA GLU A 63 -25.86 -2.76 -5.87
C GLU A 63 -24.48 -3.36 -5.60
N LEU A 64 -24.39 -4.41 -4.76
CA LEU A 64 -23.12 -4.99 -4.33
C LEU A 64 -22.92 -6.45 -4.77
N GLY A 65 -23.93 -7.07 -5.37
CA GLY A 65 -23.88 -8.50 -5.73
C GLY A 65 -23.89 -9.43 -4.51
N VAL A 66 -24.23 -8.91 -3.33
CA VAL A 66 -24.20 -9.67 -2.07
C VAL A 66 -25.59 -10.24 -1.79
N ALA A 67 -25.68 -11.56 -1.71
CA ALA A 67 -26.90 -12.24 -1.28
C ALA A 67 -26.93 -12.35 0.25
N VAL A 68 -28.03 -11.90 0.86
CA VAL A 68 -28.30 -12.05 2.30
C VAL A 68 -29.70 -12.63 2.49
N ASP A 69 -29.87 -13.45 3.53
CA ASP A 69 -31.19 -13.90 3.96
C ASP A 69 -31.87 -12.78 4.77
N PRO A 70 -33.01 -12.22 4.32
CA PRO A 70 -33.75 -11.20 5.07
C PRO A 70 -34.10 -11.63 6.51
N ALA A 71 -34.28 -12.92 6.77
CA ALA A 71 -34.61 -13.43 8.10
C ALA A 71 -33.41 -13.40 9.07
N ALA A 72 -32.19 -13.32 8.55
CA ALA A 72 -30.97 -13.21 9.34
C ALA A 72 -30.65 -11.74 9.73
N ALA A 73 -31.43 -10.78 9.25
CA ALA A 73 -31.20 -9.36 9.51
C ALA A 73 -31.66 -8.96 10.91
N PHE A 74 -30.73 -8.53 11.77
CA PHE A 74 -31.07 -8.05 13.11
C PHE A 74 -31.42 -6.55 13.08
N HIS A 75 -32.65 -6.19 13.44
CA HIS A 75 -33.08 -4.78 13.44
C HIS A 75 -32.43 -4.02 14.60
N LEU A 76 -31.68 -2.96 14.27
CA LEU A 76 -31.01 -2.09 15.24
C LEU A 76 -31.87 -0.90 15.65
N GLY A 77 -32.82 -0.48 14.81
CA GLY A 77 -33.74 0.63 15.11
C GLY A 77 -34.07 1.49 13.90
N SER A 78 -34.93 2.48 14.13
CA SER A 78 -35.41 3.43 13.12
C SER A 78 -34.87 4.83 13.40
N PHE A 79 -34.35 5.50 12.37
CA PHE A 79 -33.67 6.79 12.48
C PHE A 79 -34.25 7.79 11.46
N SER A 80 -34.22 9.10 11.77
CA SER A 80 -34.70 10.13 10.85
C SER A 80 -33.80 11.36 10.80
N ALA A 81 -33.48 11.83 9.60
CA ALA A 81 -32.65 13.02 9.38
C ALA A 81 -33.07 13.78 8.10
N PRO A 82 -32.71 15.07 7.94
CA PRO A 82 -32.84 15.77 6.66
C PRO A 82 -32.07 15.04 5.54
N ALA A 83 -32.62 15.01 4.33
CA ALA A 83 -31.95 14.36 3.21
C ALA A 83 -30.77 15.20 2.71
N ALA A 84 -29.59 14.59 2.58
CA ALA A 84 -28.35 15.31 2.23
C ALA A 84 -28.38 15.95 0.83
N ASN A 85 -29.17 15.43 -0.11
CA ASN A 85 -29.24 15.89 -1.50
C ASN A 85 -30.63 16.39 -1.93
N GLU A 86 -31.60 16.41 -1.01
CA GLU A 86 -32.98 16.81 -1.28
C GLU A 86 -33.46 17.71 -0.13
N PRO A 87 -33.24 19.04 -0.21
CA PRO A 87 -33.46 19.96 0.91
C PRO A 87 -34.92 19.99 1.41
N ASP A 88 -35.88 19.60 0.55
CA ASP A 88 -37.31 19.53 0.87
C ASP A 88 -37.77 18.14 1.34
N ALA A 89 -36.81 17.25 1.66
CA ALA A 89 -37.09 15.87 2.04
C ALA A 89 -36.41 15.45 3.35
N ARG A 90 -37.04 14.50 4.04
CA ARG A 90 -36.47 13.79 5.19
C ARG A 90 -36.26 12.33 4.82
N VAL A 91 -35.18 11.75 5.31
CA VAL A 91 -34.92 10.32 5.23
C VAL A 91 -35.35 9.67 6.54
N GLU A 92 -36.16 8.62 6.44
CA GLU A 92 -36.45 7.68 7.52
C GLU A 92 -35.79 6.35 7.19
N ALA A 93 -34.82 5.94 8.01
CA ALA A 93 -34.00 4.77 7.79
C ALA A 93 -34.30 3.68 8.81
N GLU A 94 -34.63 2.49 8.34
CA GLU A 94 -34.61 1.27 9.14
C GLU A 94 -33.20 0.66 9.08
N LEU A 95 -32.51 0.58 10.22
CA LEU A 95 -31.13 0.11 10.29
C LEU A 95 -31.08 -1.34 10.76
N PHE A 96 -30.27 -2.16 10.10
CA PHE A 96 -30.08 -3.57 10.41
C PHE A 96 -28.60 -3.91 10.58
N GLU A 97 -28.28 -4.91 11.39
CA GLU A 97 -26.98 -5.56 11.46
C GLU A 97 -27.03 -6.88 10.70
N LEU A 98 -26.04 -7.10 9.83
CA LEU A 98 -25.94 -8.29 8.99
C LEU A 98 -24.49 -8.82 8.97
N SER A 99 -24.35 -10.14 8.93
CA SER A 99 -23.12 -10.79 8.48
C SER A 99 -23.30 -11.24 7.02
N ILE A 100 -22.31 -10.98 6.18
CA ILE A 100 -22.34 -11.37 4.77
C ILE A 100 -21.43 -12.57 4.52
N THR A 101 -21.85 -13.46 3.63
CA THR A 101 -21.00 -14.56 3.13
C THR A 101 -20.56 -14.24 1.70
N GLY A 102 -19.26 -13.98 1.50
CA GLY A 102 -18.65 -13.61 0.22
C GLY A 102 -17.89 -12.27 0.28
N GLU A 103 -17.00 -12.02 -0.68
CA GLU A 103 -16.34 -10.72 -0.82
C GLU A 103 -17.26 -9.74 -1.57
N PRO A 104 -17.51 -8.52 -1.06
CA PRO A 104 -18.28 -7.49 -1.78
C PRO A 104 -17.59 -7.11 -3.08
N LEU A 105 -18.28 -7.28 -4.20
CA LEU A 105 -17.79 -6.85 -5.51
C LEU A 105 -18.13 -5.36 -5.69
N GLY A 106 -17.12 -4.53 -5.89
CA GLY A 106 -17.35 -3.14 -6.27
C GLY A 106 -18.02 -3.07 -7.64
N GLY A 107 -18.81 -2.04 -7.93
CA GLY A 107 -19.57 -1.90 -9.18
C GLY A 107 -18.77 -1.91 -10.51
N ARG A 108 -17.46 -2.20 -10.48
CA ARG A 108 -16.61 -2.49 -11.65
C ARG A 108 -16.67 -3.96 -12.10
N ASP A 109 -17.14 -4.88 -11.26
CA ASP A 109 -17.09 -6.33 -11.53
C ASP A 109 -18.41 -6.92 -12.04
N ARG A 110 -19.39 -6.10 -12.44
CA ARG A 110 -20.59 -6.57 -13.14
C ARG A 110 -20.31 -6.77 -14.62
N GLY A 111 -19.61 -7.85 -14.93
CA GLY A 111 -19.74 -8.52 -16.22
C GLY A 111 -21.04 -9.32 -16.25
N ASP A 112 -21.76 -9.22 -17.36
CA ASP A 112 -22.97 -9.98 -17.66
C ASP A 112 -22.71 -11.49 -17.52
N ASP A 113 -23.16 -12.11 -16.43
CA ASP A 113 -23.44 -13.55 -16.37
C ASP A 113 -24.30 -13.87 -15.15
N VAL A 114 -25.62 -13.70 -15.29
CA VAL A 114 -26.61 -14.35 -14.41
C VAL A 114 -27.25 -15.47 -15.23
N ALA A 115 -26.62 -16.64 -15.22
CA ALA A 115 -27.23 -17.86 -15.76
C ALA A 115 -28.22 -18.44 -14.73
N GLN A 116 -29.49 -18.55 -15.12
CA GLN A 116 -30.52 -19.28 -14.37
C GLN A 116 -30.26 -20.80 -14.33
N PRO A 117 -30.70 -21.52 -13.28
CA PRO A 117 -30.49 -22.96 -13.19
C PRO A 117 -31.49 -23.74 -14.05
N GLY A 118 -30.99 -24.28 -15.17
CA GLY A 118 -31.71 -25.21 -16.04
C GLY A 118 -31.38 -26.68 -15.73
N THR A 119 -32.42 -27.47 -15.56
CA THR A 119 -32.43 -28.92 -15.29
C THR A 119 -31.83 -29.77 -16.41
N GLY A 120 -31.09 -30.85 -16.05
CA GLY A 120 -31.22 -32.14 -16.74
C GLY A 120 -30.00 -32.74 -17.45
N LYS A 121 -29.57 -33.89 -16.87
CA LYS A 121 -29.08 -35.14 -17.50
C LYS A 121 -27.61 -35.27 -17.96
N ARG A 122 -26.98 -36.24 -17.28
CA ARG A 122 -25.80 -37.06 -17.58
C ARG A 122 -25.67 -37.45 -19.06
N HIS A 123 -24.44 -37.53 -19.57
CA HIS A 123 -23.82 -38.71 -20.22
C HIS A 123 -22.28 -38.56 -20.16
N GLY A 124 -21.57 -39.66 -19.92
CA GLY A 124 -20.13 -39.69 -19.62
C GLY A 124 -19.21 -40.12 -20.77
N THR A 125 -18.00 -40.51 -20.36
CA THR A 125 -16.79 -40.94 -21.10
C THR A 125 -15.94 -39.77 -21.63
N GLY A 126 -14.64 -39.62 -21.38
CA GLY A 126 -13.67 -40.42 -20.61
C GLY A 126 -12.33 -40.54 -21.37
N ALA A 127 -11.40 -39.59 -21.18
CA ALA A 127 -9.94 -39.72 -21.39
C ALA A 127 -9.24 -38.38 -21.02
N ALA A 128 -8.70 -38.22 -19.82
CA ALA A 128 -7.29 -38.46 -19.46
C ALA A 128 -6.29 -37.36 -19.94
N HIS A 129 -6.24 -36.25 -19.20
CA HIS A 129 -5.03 -35.42 -19.05
C HIS A 129 -4.80 -35.12 -17.57
N ARG A 130 -3.64 -35.54 -17.07
CA ARG A 130 -3.24 -35.46 -15.65
C ARG A 130 -3.05 -33.99 -15.26
N ARG A 131 -3.88 -33.48 -14.37
CA ARG A 131 -3.62 -32.27 -13.57
C ARG A 131 -3.15 -32.69 -12.18
N CYS A 132 -1.95 -32.26 -11.80
CA CYS A 132 -1.50 -32.25 -10.40
C CYS A 132 -2.50 -31.44 -9.56
N GLY A 133 -2.99 -32.04 -8.48
CA GLY A 133 -3.90 -31.40 -7.54
C GLY A 133 -3.17 -30.29 -6.77
N ALA A 134 -3.68 -29.07 -6.88
CA ALA A 134 -3.41 -28.02 -5.90
C ALA A 134 -4.22 -28.37 -4.64
N ALA A 135 -3.56 -29.00 -3.66
CA ALA A 135 -4.08 -29.04 -2.31
C ALA A 135 -4.14 -27.59 -1.80
N ALA A 136 -5.35 -27.15 -1.44
CA ALA A 136 -5.57 -25.87 -0.79
C ALA A 136 -4.77 -25.85 0.52
N LEU A 137 -3.63 -25.17 0.50
CA LEU A 137 -2.87 -24.81 1.70
C LEU A 137 -3.72 -23.82 2.49
N ARG A 138 -4.45 -24.34 3.48
CA ARG A 138 -4.91 -23.54 4.63
C ARG A 138 -3.71 -22.74 5.15
N PRO A 139 -3.84 -21.42 5.40
CA PRO A 139 -2.80 -20.71 6.14
C PRO A 139 -2.66 -21.39 7.51
N PRO A 140 -1.42 -21.60 8.02
CA PRO A 140 -1.25 -22.13 9.35
C PRO A 140 -1.89 -21.14 10.33
N ALA A 141 -2.81 -21.63 11.16
CA ALA A 141 -3.33 -20.86 12.28
C ALA A 141 -2.13 -20.32 13.08
N MET A 142 -1.97 -19.00 13.08
CA MET A 142 -1.04 -18.35 13.99
C MET A 142 -1.43 -18.79 15.39
N SER A 143 -0.46 -19.33 16.12
CA SER A 143 -0.67 -19.92 17.44
C SER A 143 -1.30 -18.89 18.38
N SER A 144 -2.55 -19.14 18.77
CA SER A 144 -3.36 -18.36 19.72
C SER A 144 -2.69 -18.11 21.08
N ARG A 145 -1.59 -18.82 21.39
CA ARG A 145 -0.79 -18.63 22.60
C ARG A 145 -0.05 -17.29 22.71
N ASN A 146 0.17 -16.56 21.60
CA ASN A 146 0.92 -15.30 21.62
C ASN A 146 0.05 -14.05 21.79
N GLU A 147 -1.24 -14.10 21.49
CA GLU A 147 -2.15 -12.96 21.66
C GLU A 147 -2.60 -12.83 23.12
N GLU A 148 -2.91 -13.94 23.79
CA GLU A 148 -3.30 -13.94 25.21
C GLU A 148 -2.15 -13.50 26.14
N ASN A 149 -0.89 -13.73 25.77
CA ASN A 149 0.27 -13.36 26.60
C ASN A 149 0.69 -11.88 26.45
N ARG A 150 0.13 -11.14 25.48
CA ARG A 150 0.46 -9.71 25.23
C ARG A 150 -0.45 -8.73 25.97
N ALA A 151 -1.61 -9.20 26.44
CA ALA A 151 -2.51 -8.43 27.29
C ALA A 151 -2.00 -8.30 28.75
N ALA A 152 -1.07 -9.17 29.19
CA ALA A 152 -0.56 -9.20 30.55
C ALA A 152 0.96 -8.99 30.60
N GLY A 153 1.41 -7.75 30.87
CA GLY A 153 2.72 -7.49 31.52
C GLY A 153 4.02 -8.07 30.93
N GLY A 154 4.06 -8.49 29.66
CA GLY A 154 5.26 -9.05 29.04
C GLY A 154 6.46 -8.09 29.03
N ALA A 155 7.68 -8.66 29.02
CA ALA A 155 8.92 -7.89 28.95
C ALA A 155 8.97 -6.95 27.73
N PRO A 156 9.66 -5.79 27.82
CA PRO A 156 9.74 -4.85 26.71
C PRO A 156 10.38 -5.48 25.46
N LEU A 157 9.80 -5.22 24.29
CA LEU A 157 10.38 -5.65 23.02
C LEU A 157 11.65 -4.85 22.74
N THR A 158 12.76 -5.54 22.45
CA THR A 158 14.05 -4.92 22.20
C THR A 158 14.29 -4.72 20.70
N PHE A 159 14.42 -3.46 20.30
CA PHE A 159 14.93 -3.06 18.99
C PHE A 159 16.46 -2.87 19.05
N ALA A 160 17.17 -3.41 18.08
CA ALA A 160 18.57 -3.06 17.86
C ALA A 160 18.69 -2.29 16.55
N VAL A 161 19.24 -1.08 16.62
CA VAL A 161 19.51 -0.24 15.45
C VAL A 161 20.98 -0.39 15.10
N LEU A 162 21.26 -1.19 14.07
CA LEU A 162 22.60 -1.40 13.53
C LEU A 162 22.95 -0.25 12.60
N VAL A 163 23.97 0.53 12.93
CA VAL A 163 24.41 1.69 12.16
C VAL A 163 25.75 1.44 11.48
N PHE A 164 25.84 1.87 10.22
CA PHE A 164 27.07 1.92 9.45
C PHE A 164 27.48 3.39 9.20
N PRO A 165 28.77 3.69 8.97
CA PRO A 165 29.20 5.03 8.61
C PRO A 165 28.38 5.62 7.46
N GLY A 166 28.05 6.91 7.55
CA GLY A 166 27.22 7.60 6.57
C GLY A 166 25.73 7.27 6.65
N PHE A 167 25.25 6.62 7.72
CA PHE A 167 23.81 6.39 7.90
C PHE A 167 23.02 7.72 7.92
N PRO A 168 21.80 7.77 7.34
CA PRO A 168 20.99 8.98 7.39
C PRO A 168 20.41 9.22 8.79
N MET A 169 20.83 10.32 9.44
CA MET A 169 20.38 10.66 10.80
C MET A 169 18.85 10.73 10.92
N MET A 170 18.16 11.27 9.91
CA MET A 170 16.70 11.36 9.93
C MET A 170 16.02 9.98 9.95
N ALA A 171 16.55 9.00 9.22
CA ALA A 171 16.02 7.63 9.22
C ALA A 171 16.28 6.94 10.56
N PHE A 172 17.48 7.09 11.10
CA PHE A 172 17.83 6.62 12.44
C PHE A 172 16.90 7.17 13.52
N SER A 173 16.71 8.49 13.57
CA SER A 173 15.84 9.12 14.56
C SER A 173 14.37 8.71 14.38
N SER A 174 13.90 8.57 13.14
CA SER A 174 12.53 8.15 12.84
C SER A 174 12.22 6.71 13.23
N VAL A 175 13.25 5.89 13.49
CA VAL A 175 13.10 4.54 14.05
C VAL A 175 12.97 4.58 15.57
N ILE A 176 13.81 5.37 16.25
CA ILE A 176 13.92 5.38 17.71
C ILE A 176 12.84 6.24 18.37
N GLU A 177 12.61 7.44 17.86
CA GLU A 177 11.73 8.43 18.50
C GLU A 177 10.28 7.93 18.67
N PRO A 178 9.68 7.20 17.73
CA PRO A 178 8.36 6.59 17.94
C PRO A 178 8.33 5.58 19.07
N LEU A 179 9.40 4.80 19.28
CA LEU A 179 9.49 3.84 20.39
C LEU A 179 9.48 4.56 21.74
N ARG A 180 10.24 5.66 21.84
CA ARG A 180 10.26 6.53 23.02
C ARG A 180 8.89 7.14 23.30
N ALA A 181 8.21 7.65 22.28
CA ALA A 181 6.87 8.22 22.41
C ALA A 181 5.85 7.18 22.89
N VAL A 182 5.91 5.93 22.40
CA VAL A 182 5.05 4.84 22.88
C VAL A 182 5.22 4.61 24.37
N ASN A 183 6.46 4.55 24.88
CA ASN A 183 6.67 4.31 26.31
C ASN A 183 6.05 5.41 27.19
N ILE A 184 6.15 6.67 26.74
CA ILE A 184 5.55 7.82 27.42
C ILE A 184 4.02 7.72 27.40
N LEU A 185 3.43 7.53 26.22
CA LEU A 185 1.98 7.49 26.04
C LEU A 185 1.33 6.28 26.73
N ALA A 186 1.99 5.12 26.67
CA ALA A 186 1.55 3.90 27.32
C ALA A 186 1.83 3.89 28.84
N LYS A 187 2.58 4.87 29.35
CA LYS A 187 3.02 4.98 30.76
C LYS A 187 3.70 3.72 31.28
N ARG A 188 4.39 2.98 30.40
CA ARG A 188 5.16 1.77 30.71
C ARG A 188 6.16 1.47 29.60
N ASP A 189 7.24 0.80 29.94
CA ASP A 189 8.24 0.36 28.96
C ASP A 189 7.67 -0.76 28.09
N ARG A 190 7.18 -0.40 26.90
CA ARG A 190 6.76 -1.34 25.86
C ARG A 190 7.93 -1.74 24.99
N TYR A 191 8.81 -0.79 24.73
CA TYR A 191 9.98 -0.95 23.89
C TYR A 191 11.24 -0.61 24.66
N ARG A 192 12.31 -1.34 24.34
CA ARG A 192 13.68 -0.99 24.64
C ARG A 192 14.40 -0.86 23.30
N TRP A 193 15.39 0.01 23.21
CA TRP A 193 16.26 0.08 22.03
C TRP A 193 17.72 0.09 22.45
N VAL A 194 18.57 -0.47 21.59
CA VAL A 194 20.03 -0.40 21.68
C VAL A 194 20.58 0.05 20.34
N ILE A 195 21.67 0.80 20.37
CA ILE A 195 22.40 1.22 19.18
C ILE A 195 23.62 0.32 19.06
N VAL A 196 23.77 -0.30 17.89
CA VAL A 196 24.84 -1.26 17.59
C VAL A 196 25.68 -0.70 16.45
N GLY A 197 26.98 -0.54 16.66
CA GLY A 197 27.94 -0.27 15.59
C GLY A 197 28.38 -1.57 14.93
N ALA A 198 28.77 -1.51 13.66
CA ALA A 198 29.43 -2.65 13.02
C ALA A 198 30.70 -3.05 13.80
N ASP A 199 31.48 -2.06 14.20
CA ASP A 199 32.72 -2.17 14.96
C ASP A 199 32.65 -1.34 16.26
N PRO A 200 33.54 -1.58 17.24
CA PRO A 200 33.68 -0.72 18.41
C PRO A 200 34.12 0.71 18.02
N GLY A 201 33.57 1.72 18.69
CA GLY A 201 33.97 3.12 18.51
C GLY A 201 32.79 4.02 18.19
N THR A 202 33.06 5.14 17.51
CA THR A 202 32.03 6.10 17.09
C THR A 202 31.68 5.92 15.63
N VAL A 203 30.44 6.26 15.26
CA VAL A 203 29.95 6.22 13.87
C VAL A 203 29.44 7.61 13.50
N GLU A 204 29.93 8.13 12.37
CA GLU A 204 29.49 9.41 11.82
C GLU A 204 28.30 9.21 10.87
N ALA A 205 27.23 9.98 11.10
CA ALA A 205 26.07 10.04 10.22
C ALA A 205 26.32 10.90 8.98
N SER A 206 25.48 10.76 7.95
CA SER A 206 25.63 11.50 6.68
C SER A 206 25.59 13.04 6.80
N ASN A 207 25.18 13.58 7.95
CA ASN A 207 25.10 15.01 8.24
C ASN A 207 26.22 15.50 9.18
N GLY A 208 27.25 14.68 9.43
CA GLY A 208 28.40 15.01 10.28
C GLY A 208 28.17 14.84 11.79
N VAL A 209 26.98 14.40 12.22
CA VAL A 209 26.74 14.09 13.63
C VAL A 209 27.40 12.76 13.97
N VAL A 210 28.26 12.77 14.98
CA VAL A 210 28.95 11.58 15.48
C VAL A 210 28.19 11.01 16.67
N ILE A 211 27.90 9.71 16.62
CA ILE A 211 27.28 8.97 17.73
C ILE A 211 28.21 7.87 18.23
N GLN A 212 28.07 7.52 19.51
CA GLN A 212 28.74 6.37 20.11
C GLN A 212 27.69 5.27 20.35
N PRO A 213 27.67 4.20 19.52
CA PRO A 213 26.88 3.01 19.80
C PRO A 213 27.18 2.45 21.19
N GLY A 214 26.14 1.91 21.84
CA GLY A 214 26.29 1.28 23.15
C GLY A 214 26.93 -0.11 23.09
N PHE A 215 26.96 -0.70 21.89
CA PHE A 215 27.47 -2.04 21.61
C PHE A 215 28.15 -2.06 20.23
N SER A 216 29.11 -2.95 20.04
CA SER A 216 29.52 -3.39 18.71
C SER A 216 28.72 -4.63 18.31
N ALA A 217 28.79 -5.05 17.04
CA ALA A 217 28.14 -6.27 16.60
C ALA A 217 28.65 -7.52 17.35
N ALA A 218 29.90 -7.52 17.80
CA ALA A 218 30.51 -8.64 18.51
C ALA A 218 29.91 -8.88 19.91
N ASP A 219 29.47 -7.82 20.59
CA ASP A 219 28.95 -7.88 21.97
C ASP A 219 27.47 -7.48 22.11
N ALA A 220 26.80 -7.20 20.99
CA ALA A 220 25.40 -6.79 20.99
C ALA A 220 24.47 -7.86 21.62
N PRO A 221 23.49 -7.45 22.43
CA PRO A 221 22.51 -8.35 23.00
C PRO A 221 21.61 -8.96 21.91
N LYS A 222 20.88 -10.03 22.26
CA LYS A 222 19.78 -10.50 21.41
C LYS A 222 18.72 -9.41 21.30
N ALA A 223 18.13 -9.27 20.12
CA ALA A 223 17.05 -8.32 19.86
C ALA A 223 15.85 -9.05 19.26
N ASP A 224 14.66 -8.53 19.54
CA ASP A 224 13.41 -8.98 18.93
C ASP A 224 13.27 -8.42 17.51
N ARG A 225 13.84 -7.24 17.27
CA ARG A 225 13.85 -6.58 15.96
C ARG A 225 15.18 -5.91 15.69
N ILE A 226 15.70 -6.13 14.49
CA ILE A 226 16.92 -5.47 14.01
C ILE A 226 16.53 -4.49 12.92
N VAL A 227 16.99 -3.25 13.03
CA VAL A 227 16.86 -2.24 11.98
C VAL A 227 18.24 -1.85 11.52
N VAL A 228 18.53 -2.09 10.24
CA VAL A 228 19.81 -1.70 9.64
C VAL A 228 19.67 -0.31 9.04
N CYS A 229 20.59 0.57 9.43
CA CYS A 229 20.69 1.95 8.98
C CYS A 229 22.04 2.12 8.26
N SER A 230 21.98 2.41 6.97
CA SER A 230 23.15 2.65 6.12
C SER A 230 22.80 3.70 5.08
N GLY A 231 23.78 4.50 4.65
CA GLY A 231 23.64 5.44 3.55
C GLY A 231 24.75 5.25 2.52
N GLY A 232 24.53 5.74 1.29
CA GLY A 232 25.54 5.76 0.23
C GLY A 232 26.01 4.36 -0.19
N ASP A 233 27.16 3.93 0.31
CA ASP A 233 27.88 2.71 -0.08
C ASP A 233 27.37 1.42 0.58
N ALA A 234 26.07 1.35 0.90
CA ALA A 234 25.48 0.17 1.54
C ALA A 234 25.68 -1.14 0.76
N ASP A 235 25.93 -1.07 -0.55
CA ASP A 235 26.22 -2.23 -1.42
C ASP A 235 27.61 -2.86 -1.17
N HIS A 236 28.55 -2.10 -0.62
CA HIS A 236 29.95 -2.51 -0.42
C HIS A 236 30.31 -2.80 1.04
N VAL A 237 29.33 -2.74 1.94
CA VAL A 237 29.55 -2.97 3.37
C VAL A 237 29.83 -4.46 3.62
N VAL A 238 31.03 -4.75 4.14
CA VAL A 238 31.42 -6.07 4.64
C VAL A 238 31.47 -6.02 6.16
N ALA A 239 30.64 -6.82 6.83
CA ALA A 239 30.52 -6.81 8.29
C ALA A 239 30.20 -8.22 8.83
N ASP A 240 31.24 -9.07 8.91
CA ASP A 240 31.10 -10.48 9.26
C ASP A 240 30.55 -10.70 10.68
N GLU A 241 31.00 -9.89 11.64
CA GLU A 241 30.52 -9.93 13.03
C GLU A 241 29.04 -9.54 13.12
N ALA A 242 28.66 -8.47 12.42
CA ALA A 242 27.26 -8.05 12.29
C ALA A 242 26.41 -9.15 11.68
N MET A 243 26.89 -9.81 10.62
CA MET A 243 26.18 -10.93 9.99
C MET A 243 26.04 -12.14 10.91
N SER A 244 27.07 -12.48 11.68
CA SER A 244 27.02 -13.55 12.68
C SER A 244 25.96 -13.26 13.76
N TRP A 245 25.97 -12.03 14.29
CA TRP A 245 25.00 -11.58 15.28
C TRP A 245 23.56 -11.53 14.73
N ILE A 246 23.37 -10.97 13.54
CA ILE A 246 22.07 -10.95 12.83
C ILE A 246 21.52 -12.37 12.69
N ARG A 247 22.31 -13.30 12.16
CA ARG A 247 21.89 -14.70 11.97
C ARG A 247 21.50 -15.35 13.31
N LYS A 248 22.26 -15.09 14.38
CA LYS A 248 21.95 -15.58 15.73
C LYS A 248 20.61 -15.05 16.25
N SER A 249 20.33 -13.77 16.06
CA SER A 249 19.07 -13.13 16.45
C SER A 249 17.89 -13.63 15.62
N LEU A 250 18.06 -13.80 14.30
CA LEU A 250 17.03 -14.33 13.41
C LEU A 250 16.65 -15.77 13.74
N ARG A 251 17.62 -16.64 14.10
CA ARG A 251 17.33 -17.99 14.62
C ARG A 251 16.52 -17.95 15.92
N GLY A 252 16.65 -16.88 16.70
CA GLY A 252 15.82 -16.61 17.88
C GLY A 252 14.43 -16.08 17.57
N GLY A 253 14.08 -15.91 16.28
CA GLY A 253 12.75 -15.45 15.85
C GLY A 253 12.65 -13.97 15.53
N ALA A 254 13.75 -13.22 15.62
CA ALA A 254 13.79 -11.78 15.40
C ALA A 254 13.26 -11.37 14.02
N HIS A 255 12.66 -10.18 13.94
CA HIS A 255 12.37 -9.54 12.67
C HIS A 255 13.57 -8.69 12.24
N ILE A 256 13.75 -8.49 10.94
CA ILE A 256 14.82 -7.62 10.45
C ILE A 256 14.31 -6.71 9.37
N GLY A 257 14.80 -5.48 9.39
CA GLY A 257 14.47 -4.50 8.41
C GLY A 257 15.62 -3.56 8.09
N ALA A 258 15.41 -2.75 7.08
CA ALA A 258 16.37 -1.77 6.59
C ALA A 258 15.71 -0.44 6.32
N VAL A 259 16.41 0.66 6.59
CA VAL A 259 15.97 2.00 6.25
C VAL A 259 16.96 2.65 5.27
N ALA A 260 16.44 3.47 4.36
CA ALA A 260 17.21 4.07 3.28
C ALA A 260 17.92 3.01 2.42
N ASP A 261 19.22 3.16 2.14
CA ASP A 261 19.95 2.26 1.23
C ASP A 261 20.40 0.95 1.89
N ALA A 262 20.14 0.75 3.20
CA ALA A 262 20.48 -0.48 3.90
C ALA A 262 19.80 -1.76 3.34
N ALA A 263 18.80 -1.61 2.45
CA ALA A 263 18.22 -2.74 1.75
C ALA A 263 19.25 -3.48 0.88
N PHE A 264 20.26 -2.79 0.33
CA PHE A 264 21.38 -3.41 -0.40
C PHE A 264 22.12 -4.42 0.47
N PHE A 265 22.47 -4.02 1.70
CA PHE A 265 23.16 -4.89 2.66
C PHE A 265 22.35 -6.16 2.96
N LEU A 266 21.03 -6.01 3.19
CA LEU A 266 20.18 -7.18 3.44
C LEU A 266 20.02 -8.07 2.19
N ALA A 267 19.92 -7.48 0.99
CA ALA A 267 19.82 -8.21 -0.26
C ALA A 267 21.10 -9.02 -0.56
N ARG A 268 22.29 -8.40 -0.45
CA ARG A 268 23.58 -9.11 -0.60
C ARG A 268 23.74 -10.27 0.38
N ALA A 269 23.20 -10.10 1.59
CA ALA A 269 23.22 -11.12 2.61
C ALA A 269 22.20 -12.27 2.40
N GLY A 270 21.38 -12.22 1.34
CA GLY A 270 20.28 -13.17 1.08
C GLY A 270 19.13 -13.06 2.09
N LEU A 271 19.07 -11.95 2.83
CA LEU A 271 18.07 -11.76 3.88
C LEU A 271 16.73 -11.26 3.31
N LEU A 272 16.69 -10.80 2.06
CA LEU A 272 15.48 -10.36 1.35
C LEU A 272 14.98 -11.39 0.32
N ASP A 273 15.62 -12.55 0.21
CA ASP A 273 15.24 -13.58 -0.76
C ASP A 273 13.80 -14.05 -0.53
N GLY A 274 12.98 -13.98 -1.58
CA GLY A 274 11.56 -14.35 -1.52
C GLY A 274 10.70 -13.39 -0.69
N HIS A 275 11.18 -12.17 -0.42
CA HIS A 275 10.45 -11.11 0.28
C HIS A 275 10.34 -9.85 -0.56
N ALA A 276 9.20 -9.16 -0.45
CA ALA A 276 9.05 -7.83 -1.03
C ALA A 276 9.77 -6.77 -0.18
N CYS A 277 10.39 -5.79 -0.84
CA CYS A 277 11.07 -4.68 -0.17
C CYS A 277 10.89 -3.35 -0.90
N THR A 278 11.36 -2.27 -0.29
CA THR A 278 11.54 -0.94 -0.88
C THR A 278 12.83 -0.32 -0.35
N LEU A 279 13.32 0.71 -1.03
CA LEU A 279 14.46 1.53 -0.62
C LEU A 279 14.36 2.92 -1.25
N HIS A 280 15.32 3.78 -0.95
CA HIS A 280 15.33 5.14 -1.46
C HIS A 280 15.25 5.17 -3.00
N TRP A 281 14.38 6.04 -3.52
CA TRP A 281 13.98 6.06 -4.93
C TRP A 281 15.15 6.27 -5.91
N THR A 282 16.19 7.00 -5.51
CA THR A 282 17.39 7.19 -6.34
C THR A 282 18.15 5.89 -6.57
N SER A 283 18.03 4.94 -5.66
CA SER A 283 18.82 3.72 -5.63
C SER A 283 18.05 2.51 -6.17
N GLN A 284 16.74 2.65 -6.40
CA GLN A 284 15.86 1.60 -6.92
C GLN A 284 16.33 1.01 -8.26
N ALA A 285 16.76 1.88 -9.18
CA ALA A 285 17.26 1.47 -10.49
C ALA A 285 18.45 0.51 -10.40
N ALA A 286 19.44 0.87 -9.56
CA ALA A 286 20.63 0.06 -9.33
C ALA A 286 20.29 -1.22 -8.55
N PHE A 287 19.36 -1.14 -7.60
CA PHE A 287 18.91 -2.29 -6.82
C PHE A 287 18.23 -3.35 -7.69
N THR A 288 17.30 -2.95 -8.57
CA THR A 288 16.63 -3.88 -9.49
C THR A 288 17.62 -4.56 -10.44
N GLU A 289 18.64 -3.84 -10.92
CA GLU A 289 19.69 -4.43 -11.77
C GLU A 289 20.56 -5.43 -10.99
N ALA A 290 20.89 -5.11 -9.73
CA ALA A 290 21.73 -5.94 -8.87
C ALA A 290 21.01 -7.18 -8.30
N PHE A 291 19.68 -7.13 -8.16
CA PHE A 291 18.86 -8.15 -7.51
C PHE A 291 17.53 -8.38 -8.28
N PRO A 292 17.58 -8.93 -9.50
CA PRO A 292 16.40 -9.07 -10.35
C PRO A 292 15.31 -9.99 -9.77
N ASP A 293 15.68 -10.92 -8.89
CA ASP A 293 14.75 -11.89 -8.27
C ASP A 293 14.02 -11.36 -7.03
N ILE A 294 14.39 -10.17 -6.54
CA ILE A 294 13.76 -9.55 -5.37
C ILE A 294 12.60 -8.65 -5.83
N GLU A 295 11.42 -8.85 -5.25
CA GLU A 295 10.25 -8.01 -5.53
C GLU A 295 10.43 -6.61 -4.93
N LEU A 296 10.95 -5.68 -5.73
CA LEU A 296 11.04 -4.28 -5.36
C LEU A 296 9.71 -3.56 -5.58
N ARG A 297 9.17 -2.94 -4.53
CA ARG A 297 7.99 -2.08 -4.58
C ARG A 297 8.37 -0.61 -4.42
N ARG A 298 7.59 0.28 -5.03
CA ARG A 298 7.79 1.75 -4.98
C ARG A 298 7.05 2.44 -3.84
N ASP A 299 6.46 1.68 -2.92
CA ASP A 299 5.82 2.18 -1.70
C ASP A 299 6.82 2.93 -0.79
N LEU A 300 6.31 3.86 0.03
CA LEU A 300 7.11 4.55 1.06
C LEU A 300 7.77 3.58 2.06
N PHE A 301 7.09 2.48 2.37
CA PHE A 301 7.61 1.38 3.15
C PHE A 301 6.90 0.07 2.76
N VAL A 302 7.55 -1.05 3.02
CA VAL A 302 7.03 -2.40 2.80
C VAL A 302 7.24 -3.20 4.08
N ILE A 303 6.19 -3.91 4.54
CA ILE A 303 6.31 -4.91 5.59
C ILE A 303 5.80 -6.23 5.03
N ASP A 304 6.70 -7.18 4.79
CA ASP A 304 6.40 -8.54 4.36
C ASP A 304 6.84 -9.55 5.43
N ARG A 305 5.86 -10.12 6.13
CA ARG A 305 6.05 -11.09 7.22
C ARG A 305 7.01 -10.56 8.29
N LYS A 306 8.25 -11.07 8.33
CA LYS A 306 9.31 -10.69 9.28
C LYS A 306 10.36 -9.76 8.66
N ARG A 307 10.07 -9.18 7.50
CA ARG A 307 10.89 -8.19 6.80
C ARG A 307 10.16 -6.86 6.74
N PHE A 308 10.88 -5.78 6.97
CA PHE A 308 10.32 -4.43 6.87
C PHE A 308 11.37 -3.47 6.31
N THR A 309 11.00 -2.64 5.34
CA THR A 309 11.93 -1.72 4.68
C THR A 309 11.27 -0.39 4.38
N SER A 310 12.02 0.72 4.38
CA SER A 310 11.50 2.05 4.09
C SER A 310 12.36 2.85 3.10
N ALA A 311 11.72 3.70 2.31
CA ALA A 311 12.34 4.49 1.26
C ALA A 311 13.00 5.80 1.74
N GLY A 312 13.07 6.06 3.06
CA GLY A 312 13.68 7.28 3.61
C GLY A 312 13.26 7.60 5.04
N GLY A 313 13.64 8.77 5.54
CA GLY A 313 13.39 9.15 6.95
C GLY A 313 11.90 9.21 7.31
N VAL A 314 11.09 10.01 6.60
CA VAL A 314 9.64 10.09 6.85
C VAL A 314 8.96 8.74 6.59
N GLY A 315 9.36 8.02 5.54
CA GLY A 315 8.88 6.66 5.29
C GLY A 315 9.21 5.68 6.43
N SER A 316 10.30 5.90 7.16
CA SER A 316 10.65 5.12 8.36
C SER A 316 9.71 5.43 9.52
N LEU A 317 9.32 6.70 9.70
CA LEU A 317 8.31 7.08 10.70
C LEU A 317 6.97 6.39 10.40
N ASP A 318 6.48 6.48 9.16
CA ASP A 318 5.24 5.80 8.74
C ASP A 318 5.32 4.28 8.92
N MET A 319 6.46 3.68 8.58
CA MET A 319 6.71 2.25 8.81
C MET A 319 6.64 1.90 10.30
N MET A 320 7.26 2.71 11.16
CA MET A 320 7.21 2.51 12.60
C MET A 320 5.80 2.68 13.16
N LEU A 321 5.00 3.62 12.66
CA LEU A 321 3.60 3.79 13.06
C LEU A 321 2.74 2.57 12.69
N GLU A 322 2.96 1.98 11.51
CA GLU A 322 2.32 0.72 11.13
C GLU A 322 2.74 -0.44 12.05
N ILE A 323 4.03 -0.54 12.38
CA ILE A 323 4.55 -1.53 13.33
C ILE A 323 3.90 -1.34 14.71
N ILE A 324 3.86 -0.11 15.21
CA ILE A 324 3.24 0.25 16.50
C ILE A 324 1.74 -0.06 16.48
N THR A 325 1.05 0.19 15.37
CA THR A 325 -0.37 -0.18 15.21
C THR A 325 -0.58 -1.67 15.44
N ARG A 326 0.29 -2.52 14.88
CA ARG A 326 0.23 -3.99 15.02
C ARG A 326 0.56 -4.47 16.43
N ASP A 327 1.46 -3.78 17.13
CA ASP A 327 1.93 -4.21 18.45
C ASP A 327 1.11 -3.64 19.62
N CYS A 328 0.64 -2.41 19.49
CA CYS A 328 0.04 -1.62 20.56
C CYS A 328 -1.39 -1.17 20.24
N GLY A 329 -1.88 -1.38 19.01
CA GLY A 329 -3.20 -0.93 18.56
C GLY A 329 -3.21 0.47 17.94
N ALA A 330 -4.29 0.77 17.22
CA ALA A 330 -4.45 2.00 16.46
C ALA A 330 -4.48 3.28 17.32
N GLU A 331 -5.00 3.21 18.55
CA GLU A 331 -5.09 4.37 19.45
C GLU A 331 -3.69 4.88 19.86
N ILE A 332 -2.81 3.99 20.31
CA ILE A 332 -1.42 4.36 20.65
C ILE A 332 -0.69 4.88 19.42
N ALA A 333 -0.85 4.23 18.26
CA ALA A 333 -0.22 4.69 17.02
C ALA A 333 -0.70 6.09 16.61
N ALA A 334 -2.00 6.38 16.73
CA ALA A 334 -2.55 7.70 16.45
C ALA A 334 -1.99 8.76 17.41
N GLY A 335 -1.89 8.46 18.71
CA GLY A 335 -1.27 9.36 19.68
C GLY A 335 0.21 9.62 19.41
N VAL A 336 0.95 8.61 18.93
CA VAL A 336 2.35 8.81 18.49
C VAL A 336 2.41 9.70 17.25
N ALA A 337 1.51 9.51 16.27
CA ALA A 337 1.46 10.37 15.09
C ALA A 337 1.15 11.82 15.47
N GLU A 338 0.20 12.05 16.38
CA GLU A 338 -0.12 13.37 16.93
C GLU A 338 1.07 13.99 17.67
N TRP A 339 1.81 13.21 18.47
CA TRP A 339 3.02 13.67 19.17
C TRP A 339 4.04 14.27 18.21
N PHE A 340 4.20 13.70 17.02
CA PHE A 340 5.14 14.18 16.01
C PHE A 340 4.52 15.14 14.99
N VAL A 341 3.27 15.59 15.21
CA VAL A 341 2.52 16.44 14.26
C VAL A 341 2.56 15.84 12.85
N HIS A 342 2.42 14.52 12.78
CA HIS A 342 2.54 13.75 11.54
C HIS A 342 1.16 13.26 11.12
N SER A 343 0.80 13.47 9.86
CA SER A 343 -0.42 12.89 9.28
C SER A 343 -0.08 11.52 8.70
N PRO A 344 -0.45 10.41 9.38
CA PRO A 344 -0.09 9.07 8.92
C PRO A 344 -0.83 8.70 7.63
N LEU A 345 -0.24 7.79 6.86
CA LEU A 345 -0.83 7.25 5.64
C LEU A 345 -2.07 6.41 5.95
N ARG A 346 -3.20 6.76 5.33
CA ARG A 346 -4.52 6.17 5.65
C ARG A 346 -4.82 4.90 4.86
N SER A 347 -4.20 4.72 3.69
CA SER A 347 -4.44 3.57 2.82
C SER A 347 -3.17 3.04 2.14
N SER A 348 -3.22 1.83 1.61
CA SER A 348 -2.17 1.26 0.74
C SER A 348 -2.00 2.06 -0.56
N VAL A 349 -3.08 2.67 -1.05
CA VAL A 349 -3.04 3.57 -2.21
C VAL A 349 -2.23 4.82 -1.87
N ASP A 350 -2.45 5.42 -0.70
CA ASP A 350 -1.66 6.58 -0.26
C ASP A 350 -0.17 6.25 -0.15
N ARG A 351 0.18 5.05 0.33
CA ARG A 351 1.58 4.59 0.43
C ARG A 351 2.28 4.53 -0.92
N LYS A 352 1.57 4.14 -1.98
CA LYS A 352 2.10 4.06 -3.35
C LYS A 352 2.10 5.40 -4.06
N LEU A 353 1.06 6.21 -3.88
CA LEU A 353 0.89 7.45 -4.64
C LEU A 353 1.58 8.65 -3.99
N MET A 354 1.82 8.65 -2.68
CA MET A 354 2.46 9.78 -1.99
C MET A 354 3.87 10.11 -2.53
N PRO A 355 4.79 9.14 -2.76
CA PRO A 355 6.07 9.43 -3.40
C PRO A 355 5.92 10.11 -4.77
N LEU A 356 4.97 9.63 -5.57
CA LEU A 356 4.67 10.20 -6.89
C LEU A 356 4.12 11.61 -6.77
N ARG A 357 3.20 11.85 -5.85
CA ARG A 357 2.60 13.17 -5.58
C ARG A 357 3.67 14.18 -5.19
N LEU A 358 4.58 13.82 -4.29
CA LEU A 358 5.68 14.70 -3.86
C LEU A 358 6.68 15.00 -5.00
N ARG A 359 7.02 14.00 -5.82
CA ARG A 359 7.99 14.15 -6.92
C ARG A 359 7.44 14.90 -8.13
N THR A 360 6.14 14.79 -8.40
CA THR A 360 5.53 15.32 -9.63
C THR A 360 4.65 16.54 -9.41
N GLY A 361 4.22 16.81 -8.17
CA GLY A 361 3.26 17.87 -7.84
C GLY A 361 1.81 17.58 -8.26
N ILE A 362 1.57 16.46 -8.95
CA ILE A 362 0.27 16.06 -9.49
C ILE A 362 -0.70 15.76 -8.35
N GLN A 363 -1.91 16.31 -8.43
CA GLN A 363 -2.96 16.08 -7.44
C GLN A 363 -4.00 15.07 -7.91
N ASN A 364 -4.21 14.97 -9.23
CA ASN A 364 -5.20 14.08 -9.80
C ASN A 364 -4.86 12.60 -9.55
N GLU A 365 -5.63 11.92 -8.71
CA GLU A 365 -5.41 10.50 -8.34
C GLU A 365 -5.46 9.55 -9.53
N LEU A 366 -6.30 9.83 -10.54
CA LEU A 366 -6.35 8.99 -11.75
C LEU A 366 -5.03 9.09 -12.52
N VAL A 367 -4.47 10.29 -12.64
CA VAL A 367 -3.18 10.52 -13.31
C VAL A 367 -2.05 9.90 -12.50
N LEU A 368 -2.04 10.08 -11.17
CA LEU A 368 -1.05 9.44 -10.28
C LEU A 368 -1.10 7.91 -10.39
N SER A 369 -2.29 7.32 -10.35
CA SER A 369 -2.48 5.87 -10.46
C SER A 369 -2.02 5.36 -11.82
N ALA A 370 -2.30 6.11 -12.89
CA ALA A 370 -1.83 5.77 -14.23
C ALA A 370 -0.30 5.80 -14.32
N ILE A 371 0.34 6.85 -13.77
CA ILE A 371 1.79 6.97 -13.74
C ILE A 371 2.42 5.85 -12.91
N ALA A 372 1.83 5.48 -11.77
CA ALA A 372 2.31 4.36 -10.96
C ALA A 372 2.34 3.06 -11.77
N ILE A 373 1.26 2.73 -12.48
CA ILE A 373 1.20 1.54 -13.34
C ILE A 373 2.22 1.63 -14.49
N MET A 374 2.37 2.80 -15.11
CA MET A 374 3.37 3.03 -16.17
C MET A 374 4.81 2.84 -15.67
N GLU A 375 5.10 3.27 -14.43
CA GLU A 375 6.41 3.12 -13.79
C GLU A 375 6.74 1.67 -13.46
N ASP A 376 5.76 0.88 -13.02
CA ASP A 376 5.92 -0.55 -12.76
C ASP A 376 6.04 -1.35 -14.07
N ALA A 377 5.35 -0.92 -15.14
CA ALA A 377 5.35 -1.58 -16.44
C ALA A 377 6.33 -0.93 -17.44
N VAL A 378 7.40 -0.24 -17.01
CA VAL A 378 8.22 0.57 -17.92
C VAL A 378 8.86 -0.24 -19.07
N GLU A 379 9.23 -1.49 -18.79
CA GLU A 379 9.85 -2.44 -19.74
C GLU A 379 8.81 -3.12 -20.63
N GLU A 380 7.61 -3.35 -20.11
CA GLU A 380 6.49 -4.01 -20.80
C GLU A 380 5.84 -3.07 -21.82
N ARG A 381 5.18 -3.60 -22.85
CA ARG A 381 4.39 -2.79 -23.80
C ARG A 381 2.95 -2.61 -23.30
N LEU A 382 2.76 -1.76 -22.30
CA LEU A 382 1.42 -1.42 -21.80
C LEU A 382 0.66 -0.55 -22.81
N GLY A 383 -0.50 -1.05 -23.29
CA GLY A 383 -1.40 -0.28 -24.16
C GLY A 383 -2.28 0.70 -23.38
N MET A 384 -2.68 1.81 -23.99
CA MET A 384 -3.55 2.79 -23.29
C MET A 384 -4.96 2.27 -23.01
N ALA A 385 -5.48 1.37 -23.85
CA ALA A 385 -6.75 0.68 -23.60
C ALA A 385 -6.65 -0.22 -22.36
N GLU A 386 -5.59 -1.02 -22.27
CA GLU A 386 -5.31 -1.88 -21.13
C GLU A 386 -5.09 -1.06 -19.85
N LEU A 387 -4.34 0.05 -19.92
CA LEU A 387 -4.16 0.94 -18.78
C LEU A 387 -5.50 1.54 -18.31
N ALA A 388 -6.34 1.98 -19.23
CA ALA A 388 -7.66 2.52 -18.91
C ALA A 388 -8.58 1.45 -18.27
N GLU A 389 -8.53 0.22 -18.78
CA GLU A 389 -9.23 -0.95 -18.22
C GLU A 389 -8.77 -1.25 -16.79
N ARG A 390 -7.46 -1.37 -16.54
CA ARG A 390 -6.89 -1.58 -15.19
C ARG A 390 -7.32 -0.49 -14.20
N LEU A 391 -7.52 0.74 -14.69
CA LEU A 391 -7.97 1.88 -13.88
C LEU A 391 -9.49 2.00 -13.76
N GLY A 392 -10.27 1.19 -14.49
CA GLY A 392 -11.73 1.22 -14.52
C GLY A 392 -12.29 2.53 -15.11
N VAL A 393 -11.65 3.08 -16.14
CA VAL A 393 -12.05 4.31 -16.84
C VAL A 393 -12.00 4.15 -18.35
N SER A 394 -12.64 5.06 -19.10
CA SER A 394 -12.47 5.10 -20.55
C SER A 394 -11.14 5.75 -20.96
N VAL A 395 -10.62 5.38 -22.13
CA VAL A 395 -9.41 5.98 -22.72
C VAL A 395 -9.55 7.50 -22.86
N ASP A 396 -10.70 7.99 -23.30
CA ASP A 396 -10.94 9.44 -23.42
C ASP A 396 -10.88 10.18 -22.08
N LYS A 397 -11.36 9.55 -20.99
CA LYS A 397 -11.27 10.14 -19.65
C LYS A 397 -9.80 10.22 -19.22
N LEU A 398 -9.02 9.17 -19.50
CA LEU A 398 -7.59 9.15 -19.21
C LEU A 398 -6.84 10.25 -20.00
N GLU A 399 -7.09 10.35 -21.31
CA GLU A 399 -6.52 11.39 -22.18
C GLU A 399 -6.85 12.81 -21.68
N ARG A 400 -8.13 13.07 -21.37
CA ARG A 400 -8.55 14.37 -20.83
C ARG A 400 -7.89 14.69 -19.48
N SER A 401 -7.75 13.69 -18.62
CA SER A 401 -7.14 13.90 -17.29
C SER A 401 -5.66 14.22 -17.39
N PHE A 402 -4.92 13.51 -18.27
CA PHE A 402 -3.52 13.82 -18.54
C PHE A 402 -3.35 15.19 -19.20
N ARG A 403 -4.22 15.56 -20.15
CA ARG A 403 -4.17 16.89 -20.78
C ARG A 403 -4.41 18.01 -19.78
N ALA A 404 -5.40 17.85 -18.90
CA ALA A 404 -5.72 18.86 -17.90
C ALA A 404 -4.60 19.06 -16.86
N GLU A 405 -3.92 17.98 -16.48
CA GLU A 405 -2.93 18.01 -15.41
C GLU A 405 -1.50 18.29 -15.90
N LEU A 406 -1.12 17.80 -17.08
CA LEU A 406 0.26 17.75 -17.57
C LEU A 406 0.45 18.34 -18.97
N ASP A 407 -0.63 18.80 -19.62
CA ASP A 407 -0.66 19.27 -21.01
C ASP A 407 -0.08 18.29 -22.06
N ILE A 408 -0.01 17.00 -21.73
CA ILE A 408 0.45 15.95 -22.65
C ILE A 408 -0.50 14.76 -22.63
N SER A 409 -0.42 13.88 -23.64
CA SER A 409 -1.20 12.64 -23.64
C SER A 409 -0.54 11.58 -22.74
N PRO A 410 -1.31 10.59 -22.24
CA PRO A 410 -0.78 9.44 -21.51
C PRO A 410 0.32 8.71 -22.29
N ASN A 411 0.13 8.51 -23.60
CA ASN A 411 1.16 7.95 -24.49
C ASN A 411 2.44 8.80 -24.55
N GLY A 412 2.28 10.12 -24.61
CA GLY A 412 3.41 11.07 -24.60
C GLY A 412 4.19 11.00 -23.30
N TYR A 413 3.49 10.98 -22.16
CA TYR A 413 4.10 10.82 -20.84
C TYR A 413 4.85 9.50 -20.73
N TYR A 414 4.22 8.40 -21.12
CA TYR A 414 4.84 7.07 -21.00
C TYR A 414 6.08 6.92 -21.88
N ARG A 415 6.07 7.53 -23.08
CA ARG A 415 7.26 7.61 -23.93
C ARG A 415 8.39 8.39 -23.25
N ARG A 416 8.09 9.53 -22.62
CA ARG A 416 9.09 10.31 -21.86
C ARG A 416 9.68 9.51 -20.70
N LEU A 417 8.84 8.79 -19.96
CA LEU A 417 9.27 7.93 -18.86
C LEU A 417 10.28 6.87 -19.35
N ARG A 418 9.99 6.21 -20.47
CA ARG A 418 10.90 5.22 -21.09
C ARG A 418 12.19 5.84 -21.59
N LEU A 419 12.15 7.05 -22.17
CA LEU A 419 13.35 7.75 -22.63
C LEU A 419 14.23 8.19 -21.45
N LYS A 420 13.62 8.66 -20.36
CA LYS A 420 14.34 8.97 -19.12
C LYS A 420 15.07 7.73 -18.58
N ARG A 421 14.37 6.60 -18.48
CA ARG A 421 14.99 5.31 -18.09
C ARG A 421 16.14 4.91 -19.03
N ALA A 422 15.98 5.13 -20.34
CA ALA A 422 17.02 4.84 -21.31
C ALA A 422 18.24 5.75 -21.12
N ALA A 423 18.04 7.03 -20.83
CA ALA A 423 19.13 7.96 -20.53
C ALA A 423 19.89 7.52 -19.28
N ASP A 424 19.18 7.12 -18.22
CA ASP A 424 19.78 6.61 -16.98
C ASP A 424 20.62 5.36 -17.25
N LEU A 425 20.09 4.39 -18.02
CA LEU A 425 20.83 3.17 -18.39
C LEU A 425 22.04 3.48 -19.26
N LEU A 426 21.97 4.45 -20.18
CA LEU A 426 23.11 4.83 -21.02
C LEU A 426 24.24 5.49 -20.23
N ALA A 427 23.89 6.25 -19.19
CA ALA A 427 24.86 6.93 -18.33
C ALA A 427 25.51 5.98 -17.32
N HIS A 428 24.76 5.01 -16.78
CA HIS A 428 25.21 4.23 -15.61
C HIS A 428 25.44 2.75 -15.88
N SER A 429 25.16 2.25 -17.10
CA SER A 429 25.34 0.82 -17.44
C SER A 429 26.27 0.59 -18.64
N LYS A 430 26.78 -0.65 -18.72
CA LYS A 430 27.59 -1.13 -19.86
C LYS A 430 26.76 -1.71 -21.00
N LEU A 431 25.43 -1.66 -20.91
CA LEU A 431 24.52 -2.22 -21.92
C LEU A 431 24.71 -1.57 -23.30
N MET A 432 24.64 -2.34 -24.39
CA MET A 432 24.70 -1.75 -25.71
C MET A 432 23.43 -0.92 -25.95
N VAL A 433 23.52 0.14 -26.76
CA VAL A 433 22.37 1.02 -27.09
C VAL A 433 21.14 0.22 -27.57
N ARG A 434 21.38 -0.89 -28.27
CA ARG A 434 20.34 -1.83 -28.69
C ARG A 434 19.62 -2.48 -27.52
N ASP A 435 20.38 -2.96 -26.54
CA ASP A 435 19.84 -3.67 -25.39
C ASP A 435 19.12 -2.68 -24.46
N VAL A 436 19.61 -1.44 -24.35
CA VAL A 436 18.89 -0.33 -23.69
C VAL A 436 17.55 -0.04 -24.36
N ALA A 437 17.50 0.06 -25.68
CA ALA A 437 16.26 0.32 -26.40
C ALA A 437 15.21 -0.77 -26.12
N LEU A 438 15.65 -2.05 -26.11
CA LEU A 438 14.79 -3.18 -25.80
C LEU A 438 14.31 -3.14 -24.34
N ALA A 439 15.22 -2.91 -23.38
CA ALA A 439 14.90 -2.81 -21.96
C ALA A 439 13.92 -1.68 -21.64
N CYS A 440 13.89 -0.61 -22.46
CA CYS A 440 12.93 0.48 -22.31
C CYS A 440 11.67 0.32 -23.19
N GLY A 441 11.40 -0.88 -23.71
CA GLY A 441 10.16 -1.21 -24.40
C GLY A 441 10.03 -0.71 -25.85
N PHE A 442 11.12 -0.27 -26.49
CA PHE A 442 11.09 0.17 -27.90
C PHE A 442 11.16 -1.01 -28.87
N ALA A 443 10.29 -1.01 -29.89
CA ALA A 443 10.22 -2.08 -30.88
C ALA A 443 11.34 -2.04 -31.93
N SER A 444 11.93 -0.87 -32.18
CA SER A 444 13.03 -0.75 -33.14
C SER A 444 14.03 0.33 -32.74
N MET A 445 15.29 0.10 -33.09
CA MET A 445 16.38 1.06 -32.88
C MET A 445 16.14 2.41 -33.56
N SER A 446 15.54 2.39 -34.75
CA SER A 446 15.23 3.62 -35.49
C SER A 446 14.19 4.47 -34.74
N SER A 447 13.13 3.83 -34.22
CA SER A 447 12.11 4.53 -33.42
C SER A 447 12.67 5.10 -32.11
N PHE A 448 13.53 4.32 -31.43
CA PHE A 448 14.21 4.75 -30.21
C PHE A 448 15.14 5.94 -30.46
N ALA A 449 16.05 5.84 -31.44
CA ALA A 449 17.03 6.89 -31.72
C ALA A 449 16.37 8.22 -32.14
N ARG A 450 15.25 8.15 -32.86
CA ARG A 450 14.44 9.32 -33.21
C ARG A 450 13.81 9.94 -31.96
N ALA A 451 13.05 9.16 -31.19
CA ALA A 451 12.37 9.64 -29.99
C ALA A 451 13.35 10.20 -28.94
N PHE A 452 14.50 9.55 -28.77
CA PHE A 452 15.55 10.01 -27.87
C PHE A 452 16.14 11.35 -28.29
N ARG A 453 16.37 11.56 -29.59
CA ARG A 453 16.87 12.84 -30.11
C ARG A 453 15.83 13.95 -29.99
N GLU A 454 14.56 13.63 -30.21
CA GLU A 454 13.45 14.58 -30.04
C GLU A 454 13.33 15.04 -28.58
N GLU A 455 13.60 14.16 -27.60
CA GLU A 455 13.48 14.49 -26.17
C GLU A 455 14.77 15.11 -25.57
N HIS A 456 15.95 14.59 -25.91
CA HIS A 456 17.23 14.98 -25.29
C HIS A 456 18.12 15.87 -26.19
N GLY A 457 17.70 16.15 -27.42
CA GLY A 457 18.44 17.01 -28.36
C GLY A 457 19.67 16.36 -29.01
N HIS A 458 20.10 15.16 -28.60
CA HIS A 458 21.24 14.44 -29.17
C HIS A 458 20.96 12.94 -29.36
N ALA A 459 21.84 12.25 -30.07
CA ALA A 459 21.70 10.81 -30.29
C ALA A 459 22.03 10.00 -29.00
N PRO A 460 21.45 8.81 -28.81
CA PRO A 460 21.75 7.93 -27.66
C PRO A 460 23.25 7.64 -27.48
N LYS A 461 23.99 7.45 -28.58
CA LYS A 461 25.46 7.21 -28.54
C LYS A 461 26.26 8.39 -27.99
N ALA A 462 25.75 9.61 -28.12
CA ALA A 462 26.43 10.81 -27.64
C ALA A 462 26.32 10.94 -26.11
N MET A 463 25.21 10.50 -25.51
CA MET A 463 24.99 10.48 -24.06
C MET A 463 26.11 9.73 -23.32
N ARG A 464 26.58 8.63 -23.91
CA ARG A 464 27.61 7.77 -23.30
C ARG A 464 29.01 8.40 -23.22
N ARG A 465 29.23 9.52 -23.92
CA ARG A 465 30.53 10.20 -24.00
C ARG A 465 30.60 11.42 -23.07
N GLN A 466 29.51 11.71 -22.36
CA GLN A 466 29.42 12.68 -21.28
C GLN A 466 29.41 11.93 -19.97
#